data_AF-A0A9P6PF70-F1
#
_entry.id   AF-A0A9P6PF70-F1
#
_cell.length_a   1.000
_cell.length_b   1.000
_cell.length_c   1.000
_cell.angle_alpha   90.00
_cell.angle_beta   90.00
_cell.angle_gamma   90.00
#
_symmetry.space_group_name_H-M   'P 1'
#
loop_
_entity.id
_entity.type
_entity.pdbx_description
1 polymer ?
#
loop_
_entity_poly.entity_id
_entity_poly.type
_entity_poly.pdbx_seq_one_letter_code
_entity_poly.pdbx_strand_id
1 'polypeptide(L)'
;MDDNLSDDSSQDKYRELDAIANFDFADKLGQDNKEKLNVVTITDNSEEKKQPNADVTITSKSSLVSRIRKTPAQRNTDWKAVESNQFYTRIVPSDNCKVPSLAHGLDRVLFNPGVHYIKDPRTDHYNFTSYLEDITQPTDFDYDALLPYTCPSEDKSLIELARRNSKRYVGSTSSVSSALAQFYFTLSKFKPVDITCLSTVFANEATNYTRGCRAPASIYLRWKDGVYAIDVDKGFDVDDLDRDNDNDTDETVLSYLGRSMEKVLTLEPDLYARYLKASQLNIPDAEKNKPEAFAYGTVRAIGHDGLLTKDARLPRRVFDLKTRAVLPIRLDQGNYSDYTGYTLKRSHGLFESFEREYYDMIRAAFLKYSFQVRIGHMDGIMVTYHNTSKVFGFQYISREEMDARLFGSSKMGNEAFRYATLLFGKVLNAATAKYPQQHCKTLKLSFEARQTRMSPDVYMDIYAEPVRGTIDTDKKPADTFFRTKEMDTEHNEMSFFSLSTKSSVNTHRIDGPVELNHPDDHWQLKYRLHDAKLDLPEIQQRYKEMRKRQAIAYCTAGARIPFLKQFINE
;
A
#
# COMPACT_ATOMS: atom_id res chain seq x y z
N MET A 1 27.80 12.22 -40.72
CA MET A 1 28.15 12.82 -39.40
C MET A 1 26.81 13.28 -38.90
N ASP A 2 26.03 12.35 -38.37
CA ASP A 2 24.60 12.52 -38.23
C ASP A 2 24.15 12.03 -36.86
N ASP A 3 23.24 12.82 -36.29
CA ASP A 3 22.26 12.52 -35.25
C ASP A 3 22.77 12.01 -33.89
N ASN A 4 23.15 12.97 -33.04
CA ASN A 4 23.27 12.79 -31.59
C ASN A 4 22.52 13.86 -30.78
N LEU A 5 21.47 14.46 -31.36
CA LEU A 5 20.66 15.50 -30.72
C LEU A 5 19.18 15.07 -30.64
N SER A 6 18.86 14.07 -29.79
CA SER A 6 17.46 13.82 -29.38
C SER A 6 17.22 13.10 -28.04
N ASP A 7 18.25 12.69 -27.27
CA ASP A 7 18.04 11.85 -26.07
C ASP A 7 17.94 12.64 -24.74
N ASP A 8 18.46 13.87 -24.68
CA ASP A 8 18.54 14.65 -23.41
C ASP A 8 17.16 15.22 -22.99
N SER A 9 16.34 15.66 -23.94
CA SER A 9 15.01 16.25 -23.67
C SER A 9 14.01 15.25 -23.11
N SER A 10 14.12 13.97 -23.50
CA SER A 10 13.27 12.89 -22.99
C SER A 10 13.65 12.54 -21.55
N GLN A 11 14.95 12.49 -21.24
CA GLN A 11 15.42 12.23 -19.87
C GLN A 11 15.03 13.35 -18.90
N ASP A 12 15.08 14.61 -19.33
CA ASP A 12 14.65 15.74 -18.50
C ASP A 12 13.14 15.69 -18.19
N LYS A 13 12.31 15.31 -19.17
CA LYS A 13 10.86 15.09 -18.94
C LYS A 13 10.60 13.99 -17.90
N TYR A 14 11.37 12.89 -17.94
CA TYR A 14 11.22 11.81 -16.95
C TYR A 14 11.73 12.21 -15.56
N ARG A 15 12.81 13.00 -15.49
CA ARG A 15 13.30 13.58 -14.24
C ARG A 15 12.28 14.50 -13.61
N GLU A 16 11.59 15.31 -14.40
CA GLU A 16 10.53 16.20 -13.90
C GLU A 16 9.36 15.40 -13.30
N LEU A 17 8.87 14.37 -14.02
CA LEU A 17 7.83 13.47 -13.51
C LEU A 17 8.25 12.77 -12.20
N ASP A 18 9.49 12.30 -12.15
CA ASP A 18 10.05 11.63 -10.97
C ASP A 18 10.24 12.59 -9.78
N ALA A 19 10.71 13.81 -10.05
CA ALA A 19 10.81 14.85 -9.03
C ALA A 19 9.45 15.18 -8.44
N ILE A 20 8.40 15.30 -9.26
CA ILE A 20 7.03 15.52 -8.79
C ILE A 20 6.52 14.35 -7.94
N ALA A 21 6.80 13.11 -8.36
CA ALA A 21 6.40 11.91 -7.62
C ALA A 21 7.07 11.82 -6.24
N ASN A 22 8.29 12.35 -6.11
CA ASN A 22 9.04 12.42 -4.86
C ASN A 22 8.83 13.74 -4.08
N PHE A 23 8.09 14.72 -4.63
CA PHE A 23 7.83 16.00 -3.98
C PHE A 23 6.74 15.87 -2.91
N ASP A 24 7.11 16.12 -1.64
CA ASP A 24 6.19 16.03 -0.50
C ASP A 24 5.43 17.36 -0.29
N PHE A 25 4.29 17.52 -0.96
CA PHE A 25 3.42 18.70 -0.82
C PHE A 25 2.95 18.94 0.63
N ALA A 26 2.89 17.89 1.47
CA ALA A 26 2.49 18.02 2.87
C ALA A 26 3.50 18.82 3.70
N ASP A 27 4.78 18.82 3.29
CA ASP A 27 5.83 19.58 3.96
C ASP A 27 5.70 21.10 3.72
N LYS A 28 5.13 21.52 2.58
CA LYS A 28 4.92 22.94 2.23
C LYS A 28 3.66 23.52 2.87
N LEU A 29 2.56 22.77 2.95
CA LEU A 29 1.35 23.17 3.68
C LEU A 29 1.60 23.43 5.17
N GLY A 30 2.60 22.75 5.77
CA GLY A 30 3.06 23.03 7.13
C GLY A 30 3.98 24.27 7.26
N GLN A 31 4.57 24.75 6.16
CA GLN A 31 5.37 25.97 6.09
C GLN A 31 4.52 27.21 5.80
N ASP A 32 3.53 27.11 4.90
CA ASP A 32 2.66 28.23 4.53
C ASP A 32 1.77 28.70 5.71
N ASN A 33 1.42 27.79 6.62
CA ASN A 33 0.73 28.13 7.89
C ASN A 33 1.63 28.85 8.91
N LYS A 34 2.96 28.84 8.74
CA LYS A 34 3.89 29.62 9.57
C LYS A 34 4.18 31.00 8.97
N GLU A 35 4.21 31.13 7.65
CA GLU A 35 4.44 32.43 7.00
C GLU A 35 3.25 33.39 7.19
N LYS A 36 2.02 32.88 7.33
CA LYS A 36 0.85 33.69 7.70
C LYS A 36 0.82 34.19 9.15
N LEU A 37 1.74 33.74 10.03
CA LEU A 37 1.84 34.22 11.43
C LEU A 37 2.98 35.23 11.67
N ASN A 38 3.82 35.51 10.67
CA ASN A 38 4.99 36.39 10.82
C ASN A 38 4.98 37.55 9.81
N VAL A 39 3.87 38.29 9.73
CA VAL A 39 3.85 39.61 9.08
C VAL A 39 3.16 40.61 10.00
N VAL A 40 3.89 41.09 11.00
CA VAL A 40 3.72 42.45 11.53
C VAL A 40 5.10 43.09 11.48
N THR A 41 5.40 43.70 10.33
CA THR A 41 6.58 44.52 10.11
C THR A 41 6.36 45.86 10.81
N ILE A 42 7.11 46.14 11.87
CA ILE A 42 7.34 47.53 12.30
C ILE A 42 8.60 47.98 11.56
N THR A 43 8.40 48.88 10.62
CA THR A 43 9.44 49.70 10.00
C THR A 43 10.03 50.64 11.04
N ASP A 44 11.35 50.66 11.21
CA ASP A 44 12.04 51.97 11.24
C ASP A 44 13.53 51.89 10.94
N ASN A 45 13.99 52.94 10.28
CA ASN A 45 15.30 53.12 9.67
C ASN A 45 16.38 53.60 10.67
N SER A 46 17.62 53.42 10.23
CA SER A 46 18.80 54.28 10.43
C SER A 46 19.78 54.01 11.59
N GLU A 47 21.03 54.17 11.20
CA GLU A 47 22.30 53.90 11.86
C GLU A 47 22.61 54.91 12.97
N GLU A 48 23.29 54.51 14.05
CA GLU A 48 24.46 55.24 14.58
C GLU A 48 25.20 54.51 15.72
N LYS A 49 26.52 54.73 15.76
CA LYS A 49 27.51 54.24 16.73
C LYS A 49 27.41 54.98 18.08
N LYS A 50 27.65 54.27 19.21
CA LYS A 50 28.62 54.61 20.30
C LYS A 50 28.26 53.94 21.65
N GLN A 51 29.26 53.31 22.29
CA GLN A 51 29.39 53.15 23.76
C GLN A 51 29.79 54.51 24.39
N PRO A 52 29.70 54.79 25.73
CA PRO A 52 29.78 53.84 26.87
C PRO A 52 28.87 54.14 28.12
N ASN A 53 28.92 53.21 29.10
CA ASN A 53 28.69 53.29 30.57
C ASN A 53 27.51 54.10 31.18
N ALA A 54 26.68 53.44 32.01
CA ALA A 54 26.55 53.64 33.47
C ALA A 54 25.30 52.96 34.07
N ASP A 55 25.47 52.41 35.27
CA ASP A 55 24.48 51.76 36.14
C ASP A 55 23.22 52.60 36.43
N VAL A 56 22.02 51.99 36.33
CA VAL A 56 20.86 52.29 37.22
C VAL A 56 19.93 51.06 37.35
N THR A 57 19.97 50.46 38.54
CA THR A 57 18.88 49.96 39.40
C THR A 57 17.90 48.88 38.91
N ILE A 58 18.07 47.71 39.53
CA ILE A 58 17.15 46.57 39.63
C ILE A 58 15.83 46.97 40.31
N THR A 59 14.70 46.71 39.64
CA THR A 59 13.44 46.34 40.32
C THR A 59 12.74 45.25 39.52
N SER A 60 12.93 44.01 39.95
CA SER A 60 12.21 42.84 39.45
C SER A 60 10.82 42.75 40.09
N LYS A 61 9.79 42.78 39.25
CA LYS A 61 8.49 42.15 39.56
C LYS A 61 8.17 41.16 38.45
N SER A 62 8.70 39.96 38.58
CA SER A 62 8.15 38.78 37.91
C SER A 62 7.21 38.08 38.89
N SER A 63 5.93 38.03 38.54
CA SER A 63 4.95 37.14 39.15
C SER A 63 4.19 36.44 38.04
N LEU A 64 3.95 35.14 38.25
CA LEU A 64 3.17 34.19 37.43
C LEU A 64 3.95 33.74 36.17
N VAL A 65 4.45 32.50 36.04
CA VAL A 65 3.78 31.22 36.26
C VAL A 65 4.83 30.16 36.63
N SER A 66 4.84 29.70 37.87
CA SER A 66 5.58 28.51 38.31
C SER A 66 4.61 27.45 38.84
N ARG A 67 3.86 26.80 37.93
CA ARG A 67 3.24 25.51 38.26
C ARG A 67 4.25 24.39 38.07
N ILE A 68 5.00 24.17 39.15
CA ILE A 68 5.54 22.90 39.65
C ILE A 68 5.44 21.74 38.64
N ARG A 69 6.58 21.45 38.01
CA ARG A 69 6.86 20.17 37.37
C ARG A 69 6.75 19.08 38.44
N LYS A 70 5.66 18.32 38.42
CA LYS A 70 5.65 17.00 39.05
C LYS A 70 6.53 16.07 38.20
N THR A 71 7.47 15.44 38.87
CA THR A 71 8.38 14.41 38.39
C THR A 71 7.68 13.31 37.57
N PRO A 72 8.33 12.73 36.54
CA PRO A 72 7.75 11.66 35.74
C PRO A 72 7.92 10.32 36.46
N ALA A 73 7.24 10.15 37.60
CA ALA A 73 7.24 8.92 38.37
C ALA A 73 5.82 8.56 38.81
N GLN A 74 4.87 8.47 37.85
CA GLN A 74 3.56 7.81 37.96
C GLN A 74 2.72 8.03 36.68
N ARG A 75 2.99 7.27 35.61
CA ARG A 75 2.07 7.07 34.45
C ARG A 75 2.32 5.71 33.78
N ASN A 76 2.54 4.64 34.56
CA ASN A 76 3.04 3.36 34.04
C ASN A 76 2.00 2.21 34.03
N THR A 77 0.70 2.48 33.85
CA THR A 77 -0.34 1.45 34.05
C THR A 77 -1.08 0.96 32.79
N ASP A 78 -0.93 1.56 31.60
CA ASP A 78 -1.76 1.21 30.43
C ASP A 78 -1.05 0.44 29.29
N TRP A 79 0.21 0.03 29.47
CA TRP A 79 0.93 -0.73 28.44
C TRP A 79 0.63 -2.23 28.57
N LYS A 80 0.00 -2.80 27.54
CA LYS A 80 -0.32 -4.23 27.46
C LYS A 80 0.74 -4.95 26.63
N ALA A 81 1.23 -6.09 27.10
CA ALA A 81 2.08 -6.95 26.27
C ALA A 81 1.23 -7.59 25.15
N VAL A 82 1.82 -7.75 23.96
CA VAL A 82 1.24 -8.59 22.92
C VAL A 82 1.63 -10.04 23.20
N GLU A 83 0.67 -10.97 23.18
CA GLU A 83 0.91 -12.40 23.37
C GLU A 83 1.93 -12.92 22.34
N SER A 84 2.98 -13.59 22.81
CA SER A 84 4.11 -14.00 21.98
C SER A 84 3.91 -15.31 21.21
N ASN A 85 2.89 -16.11 21.57
CA ASN A 85 2.71 -17.49 21.09
C ASN A 85 1.69 -17.66 19.96
N GLN A 86 1.26 -16.57 19.31
CA GLN A 86 0.26 -16.62 18.24
C GLN A 86 0.89 -16.34 16.89
N PHE A 87 0.72 -17.28 15.97
CA PHE A 87 1.34 -17.28 14.65
C PHE A 87 0.30 -17.44 13.55
N TYR A 88 0.64 -16.96 12.36
CA TYR A 88 -0.21 -17.11 11.18
C TYR A 88 -0.05 -18.53 10.64
N THR A 89 -1.15 -19.28 10.65
CA THR A 89 -1.17 -20.68 10.23
C THR A 89 -2.01 -20.86 8.98
N ARG A 90 -1.58 -21.78 8.12
CA ARG A 90 -2.27 -22.13 6.90
C ARG A 90 -3.57 -22.87 7.21
N ILE A 91 -4.64 -22.51 6.52
CA ILE A 91 -5.88 -23.29 6.46
C ILE A 91 -5.89 -24.00 5.11
N VAL A 92 -6.05 -25.32 5.13
CA VAL A 92 -6.18 -26.11 3.90
C VAL A 92 -7.66 -26.09 3.50
N PRO A 93 -8.02 -25.54 2.32
CA PRO A 93 -9.41 -25.57 1.86
C PRO A 93 -9.85 -27.00 1.55
N SER A 94 -11.16 -27.25 1.62
CA SER A 94 -11.75 -28.55 1.28
C SER A 94 -11.66 -28.88 -0.21
N ASP A 95 -11.53 -27.85 -1.05
CA ASP A 95 -11.70 -27.97 -2.49
C ASP A 95 -10.33 -28.06 -3.17
N ASN A 96 -10.13 -29.15 -3.92
CA ASN A 96 -8.92 -29.36 -4.73
C ASN A 96 -9.00 -28.56 -6.04
N CYS A 97 -8.85 -27.24 -5.94
CA CYS A 97 -8.67 -26.41 -7.12
C CYS A 97 -7.27 -26.60 -7.72
N LYS A 98 -7.18 -26.67 -9.06
CA LYS A 98 -5.90 -26.79 -9.77
C LYS A 98 -5.23 -25.41 -9.82
N VAL A 99 -4.12 -25.28 -9.10
CA VAL A 99 -3.25 -24.11 -9.21
C VAL A 99 -2.55 -24.13 -10.58
N PRO A 100 -2.56 -23.03 -11.37
CA PRO A 100 -1.85 -22.95 -12.64
C PRO A 100 -0.33 -23.07 -12.46
N SER A 101 0.36 -23.42 -13.53
CA SER A 101 1.83 -23.43 -13.61
C SER A 101 2.25 -22.54 -14.78
N LEU A 102 3.52 -22.11 -14.78
CA LEU A 102 4.05 -21.31 -15.87
C LEU A 102 4.07 -22.08 -17.20
N ALA A 103 3.77 -21.36 -18.28
CA ALA A 103 3.92 -21.81 -19.66
C ALA A 103 5.23 -21.26 -20.28
N HIS A 104 5.48 -21.58 -21.55
CA HIS A 104 6.55 -20.96 -22.36
C HIS A 104 7.99 -21.14 -21.85
N GLY A 105 8.22 -22.12 -20.96
CA GLY A 105 9.53 -22.34 -20.33
C GLY A 105 9.97 -21.20 -19.39
N LEU A 106 9.03 -20.39 -18.90
CA LEU A 106 9.26 -19.29 -17.94
C LEU A 106 9.70 -19.81 -16.57
N ASP A 107 9.52 -21.09 -16.28
CA ASP A 107 9.92 -21.72 -15.02
C ASP A 107 11.43 -21.57 -14.73
N ARG A 108 12.26 -21.40 -15.77
CA ARG A 108 13.70 -21.09 -15.61
C ARG A 108 13.97 -19.77 -14.89
N VAL A 109 13.04 -18.82 -14.91
CA VAL A 109 13.17 -17.52 -14.23
C VAL A 109 13.19 -17.72 -12.71
N LEU A 110 12.54 -18.76 -12.21
CA LEU A 110 12.40 -19.03 -10.77
C LEU A 110 13.72 -19.46 -10.10
N PHE A 111 14.66 -20.02 -10.88
CA PHE A 111 15.85 -20.67 -10.35
C PHE A 111 17.16 -19.99 -10.75
N ASN A 112 17.10 -19.03 -11.68
CA ASN A 112 18.27 -18.29 -12.12
C ASN A 112 18.22 -16.85 -11.59
N PRO A 113 19.24 -16.40 -10.84
CA PRO A 113 19.22 -15.09 -10.21
C PRO A 113 19.28 -13.97 -11.25
N GLY A 114 18.73 -12.81 -10.88
CA GLY A 114 18.75 -11.61 -11.70
C GLY A 114 17.61 -11.53 -12.72
N VAL A 115 17.77 -10.57 -13.63
CA VAL A 115 16.77 -10.27 -14.66
C VAL A 115 17.02 -11.11 -15.90
N HIS A 116 15.94 -11.62 -16.48
CA HIS A 116 15.92 -12.39 -17.70
C HIS A 116 15.26 -11.59 -18.81
N TYR A 117 16.06 -11.08 -19.75
CA TYR A 117 15.54 -10.38 -20.92
C TYR A 117 14.71 -11.33 -21.77
N ILE A 118 13.58 -10.86 -22.30
CA ILE A 118 12.84 -11.64 -23.30
C ILE A 118 13.67 -11.84 -24.57
N LYS A 119 14.38 -10.78 -24.97
CA LYS A 119 15.24 -10.69 -26.15
C LYS A 119 16.55 -10.04 -25.73
N ASP A 120 17.67 -10.71 -26.01
CA ASP A 120 19.00 -10.19 -25.68
C ASP A 120 19.27 -8.89 -26.47
N PRO A 121 19.49 -7.76 -25.79
CA PRO A 121 19.66 -6.46 -26.45
C PRO A 121 20.92 -6.37 -27.32
N ARG A 122 21.91 -7.25 -27.12
CA ARG A 122 23.16 -7.26 -27.90
C ARG A 122 23.07 -8.12 -29.15
N THR A 123 22.38 -9.27 -29.07
CA THR A 123 22.34 -10.27 -30.16
C THR A 123 21.02 -10.28 -30.92
N ASP A 124 19.99 -9.63 -30.38
CA ASP A 124 18.62 -9.71 -30.87
C ASP A 124 18.03 -11.14 -30.81
N HIS A 125 18.70 -12.04 -30.09
CA HIS A 125 18.24 -13.41 -29.90
C HIS A 125 17.17 -13.49 -28.81
N TYR A 126 16.10 -14.21 -29.08
CA TYR A 126 15.02 -14.46 -28.13
C TYR A 126 15.41 -15.52 -27.10
N ASN A 127 15.45 -15.14 -25.82
CA ASN A 127 15.70 -16.08 -24.71
C ASN A 127 14.43 -16.89 -24.34
N PHE A 128 13.26 -16.35 -24.69
CA PHE A 128 11.93 -16.95 -24.54
C PHE A 128 11.16 -16.78 -25.84
N THR A 129 10.04 -17.48 -26.00
CA THR A 129 9.20 -17.34 -27.21
C THR A 129 8.88 -15.88 -27.53
N SER A 130 9.00 -15.48 -28.79
CA SER A 130 8.65 -14.12 -29.26
C SER A 130 7.16 -13.81 -29.05
N TYR A 131 6.32 -14.85 -28.88
CA TYR A 131 4.91 -14.72 -28.55
C TYR A 131 4.65 -13.91 -27.26
N LEU A 132 5.60 -13.90 -26.32
CA LEU A 132 5.48 -13.13 -25.07
C LEU A 132 5.85 -11.66 -25.21
N GLU A 133 6.45 -11.22 -26.33
CA GLU A 133 6.93 -9.84 -26.47
C GLU A 133 5.78 -8.87 -26.60
N ASP A 134 4.84 -9.13 -27.51
CA ASP A 134 3.73 -8.23 -27.78
C ASP A 134 2.57 -8.51 -26.82
N ILE A 135 2.12 -7.46 -26.12
CA ILE A 135 1.04 -7.56 -25.14
C ILE A 135 -0.30 -7.37 -25.86
N THR A 136 -1.20 -8.33 -25.67
CA THR A 136 -2.60 -8.23 -26.11
C THR A 136 -3.24 -6.98 -25.52
N GLN A 137 -3.71 -6.09 -26.40
CA GLN A 137 -4.33 -4.84 -25.97
C GLN A 137 -5.71 -5.07 -25.36
N PRO A 138 -6.18 -4.22 -24.43
CA PRO A 138 -7.47 -4.41 -23.76
C PRO A 138 -8.66 -4.46 -24.73
N THR A 139 -8.54 -3.82 -25.90
CA THR A 139 -9.56 -3.86 -26.95
C THR A 139 -9.73 -5.24 -27.57
N ASP A 140 -8.70 -6.09 -27.51
CA ASP A 140 -8.62 -7.35 -28.24
C ASP A 140 -8.86 -8.57 -27.33
N PHE A 141 -8.68 -8.39 -26.02
CA PHE A 141 -8.91 -9.43 -25.02
C PHE A 141 -10.37 -9.48 -24.56
N ASP A 142 -10.96 -10.67 -24.50
CA ASP A 142 -12.30 -10.91 -23.99
C ASP A 142 -12.29 -11.02 -22.45
N TYR A 143 -12.51 -9.91 -21.77
CA TYR A 143 -12.57 -9.87 -20.30
C TYR A 143 -13.83 -10.52 -19.74
N ASP A 144 -14.89 -10.66 -20.54
CA ASP A 144 -16.10 -11.37 -20.14
C ASP A 144 -15.83 -12.88 -20.07
N ALA A 145 -14.78 -13.39 -20.71
CA ALA A 145 -14.37 -14.78 -20.55
C ALA A 145 -13.67 -15.09 -19.20
N LEU A 146 -13.32 -14.06 -18.41
CA LEU A 146 -12.70 -14.24 -17.11
C LEU A 146 -13.74 -14.36 -15.99
N LEU A 147 -13.35 -15.04 -14.91
CA LEU A 147 -14.13 -15.03 -13.67
C LEU A 147 -14.13 -13.60 -13.09
N PRO A 148 -15.30 -13.04 -12.71
CA PRO A 148 -15.36 -11.75 -12.05
C PRO A 148 -14.62 -11.74 -10.71
N TYR A 149 -13.94 -10.63 -10.41
CA TYR A 149 -13.37 -10.43 -9.08
C TYR A 149 -14.51 -10.36 -8.05
N THR A 150 -14.39 -11.17 -6.99
CA THR A 150 -15.38 -11.21 -5.90
C THR A 150 -14.81 -10.53 -4.67
N CYS A 151 -15.50 -9.55 -4.11
CA CYS A 151 -15.06 -8.91 -2.87
C CYS A 151 -15.24 -9.87 -1.66
N PRO A 152 -14.44 -9.77 -0.59
CA PRO A 152 -14.57 -10.63 0.58
C PRO A 152 -15.98 -10.67 1.20
N SER A 153 -16.75 -9.59 1.08
CA SER A 153 -18.13 -9.51 1.58
C SER A 153 -19.20 -10.15 0.68
N GLU A 154 -18.83 -10.50 -0.54
CA GLU A 154 -19.65 -11.21 -1.54
C GLU A 154 -19.25 -12.69 -1.66
N ASP A 155 -18.04 -13.04 -1.19
CA ASP A 155 -17.52 -14.41 -1.19
C ASP A 155 -18.18 -15.28 -0.09
N LYS A 156 -19.24 -15.98 -0.49
CA LYS A 156 -19.97 -16.92 0.38
C LYS A 156 -19.11 -18.06 0.90
N SER A 157 -18.16 -18.56 0.09
CA SER A 157 -17.27 -19.67 0.46
C SER A 157 -16.29 -19.25 1.55
N LEU A 158 -15.71 -18.04 1.44
CA LEU A 158 -14.85 -17.44 2.45
C LEU A 158 -15.60 -17.19 3.77
N ILE A 159 -16.81 -16.66 3.71
CA ILE A 159 -17.65 -16.41 4.89
C ILE A 159 -17.99 -17.74 5.60
N GLU A 160 -18.37 -18.76 4.84
CA GLU A 160 -18.65 -20.10 5.36
C GLU A 160 -17.41 -20.75 5.97
N LEU A 161 -16.24 -20.65 5.31
CA LEU A 161 -14.97 -21.14 5.84
C LEU A 161 -14.65 -20.49 7.20
N ALA A 162 -14.90 -19.19 7.32
CA ALA A 162 -14.69 -18.46 8.57
C ALA A 162 -15.62 -18.91 9.69
N ARG A 163 -16.90 -19.13 9.38
CA ARG A 163 -17.87 -19.67 10.34
C ARG A 163 -17.45 -21.05 10.83
N ARG A 164 -17.06 -21.95 9.93
CA ARG A 164 -16.57 -23.31 10.29
C ARG A 164 -15.34 -23.27 11.21
N ASN A 165 -14.49 -22.26 11.05
CA ASN A 165 -13.28 -22.08 11.85
C ASN A 165 -13.46 -21.13 13.06
N SER A 166 -14.71 -20.74 13.37
CA SER A 166 -15.08 -19.82 14.45
C SER A 166 -14.29 -18.50 14.41
N LYS A 167 -14.12 -17.93 13.22
CA LYS A 167 -13.40 -16.66 13.02
C LYS A 167 -14.39 -15.51 12.83
N ARG A 168 -14.07 -14.37 13.45
CA ARG A 168 -14.92 -13.17 13.46
C ARG A 168 -14.69 -12.26 12.27
N TYR A 169 -13.52 -12.33 11.62
CA TYR A 169 -13.16 -11.45 10.50
C TYR A 169 -12.60 -12.23 9.32
N VAL A 170 -12.93 -11.78 8.11
CA VAL A 170 -12.38 -12.27 6.84
C VAL A 170 -11.95 -11.10 5.96
N GLY A 171 -10.94 -11.30 5.13
CA GLY A 171 -10.50 -10.35 4.12
C GLY A 171 -9.72 -11.05 3.01
N SER A 172 -9.36 -10.30 1.99
CA SER A 172 -8.38 -10.70 0.99
C SER A 172 -7.03 -10.06 1.31
N THR A 173 -5.94 -10.53 0.70
CA THR A 173 -4.66 -9.81 0.76
C THR A 173 -4.86 -8.34 0.36
N SER A 174 -5.52 -8.09 -0.77
CA SER A 174 -5.74 -6.74 -1.30
C SER A 174 -6.50 -5.84 -0.30
N SER A 175 -7.42 -6.39 0.49
CA SER A 175 -8.21 -5.64 1.47
C SER A 175 -7.51 -5.31 2.77
N VAL A 176 -6.46 -6.06 3.14
CA VAL A 176 -5.76 -5.84 4.41
C VAL A 176 -4.37 -5.22 4.26
N SER A 177 -3.71 -5.35 3.10
CA SER A 177 -2.31 -4.94 2.93
C SER A 177 -2.05 -3.47 3.28
N SER A 178 -2.90 -2.55 2.82
CA SER A 178 -2.70 -1.11 3.09
C SER A 178 -2.85 -0.78 4.58
N ALA A 179 -3.81 -1.42 5.26
CA ALA A 179 -3.94 -1.28 6.71
C ALA A 179 -2.72 -1.88 7.44
N LEU A 180 -2.28 -3.09 7.06
CA LEU A 180 -1.08 -3.72 7.63
C LEU A 180 0.19 -2.88 7.45
N ALA A 181 0.31 -2.15 6.33
CA ALA A 181 1.41 -1.21 6.13
C ALA A 181 1.43 -0.11 7.21
N GLN A 182 0.26 0.44 7.57
CA GLN A 182 0.16 1.43 8.66
C GLN A 182 0.58 0.84 10.02
N PHE A 183 0.21 -0.42 10.31
CA PHE A 183 0.70 -1.11 11.51
C PHE A 183 2.23 -1.30 11.44
N TYR A 184 2.78 -1.67 10.30
CA TYR A 184 4.21 -1.82 10.13
C TYR A 184 4.98 -0.51 10.29
N PHE A 185 4.52 0.59 9.72
CA PHE A 185 5.17 1.90 9.92
C PHE A 185 5.18 2.32 11.39
N THR A 186 4.08 2.04 12.10
CA THR A 186 4.00 2.25 13.55
C THR A 186 5.01 1.39 14.32
N LEU A 187 5.11 0.11 13.98
CA LEU A 187 6.00 -0.86 14.64
C LEU A 187 7.48 -0.59 14.36
N SER A 188 7.80 -0.28 13.11
CA SER A 188 9.17 -0.10 12.59
C SER A 188 9.70 1.31 12.79
N LYS A 189 8.84 2.25 13.22
CA LYS A 189 9.12 3.68 13.29
C LYS A 189 9.60 4.25 11.96
N PHE A 190 8.87 3.90 10.89
CA PHE A 190 9.22 4.25 9.50
C PHE A 190 10.65 3.84 9.12
N LYS A 191 11.07 2.61 9.47
CA LYS A 191 12.38 2.05 9.08
C LYS A 191 12.61 2.28 7.57
N PRO A 192 13.70 2.93 7.15
CA PRO A 192 14.03 3.08 5.72
C PRO A 192 14.26 1.73 5.05
N VAL A 193 14.05 1.69 3.73
CA VAL A 193 14.38 0.50 2.93
C VAL A 193 15.88 0.38 2.70
N ASP A 194 16.36 -0.85 2.55
CA ASP A 194 17.73 -1.15 2.17
C ASP A 194 17.87 -1.16 0.63
N ILE A 195 18.63 -0.19 0.12
CA ILE A 195 18.99 -0.06 -1.30
C ILE A 195 20.47 -0.35 -1.57
N THR A 196 21.21 -0.89 -0.59
CA THR A 196 22.66 -1.12 -0.71
C THR A 196 23.02 -2.17 -1.76
N CYS A 197 22.06 -3.00 -2.18
CA CYS A 197 22.22 -3.95 -3.27
C CYS A 197 22.26 -3.30 -4.67
N LEU A 198 21.88 -2.03 -4.79
CA LEU A 198 21.87 -1.31 -6.05
C LEU A 198 23.25 -0.71 -6.35
N SER A 199 23.47 -0.39 -7.62
CA SER A 199 24.66 0.27 -8.09
C SER A 199 24.82 1.66 -7.47
N THR A 200 26.06 2.16 -7.49
CA THR A 200 26.45 3.43 -6.84
C THR A 200 25.71 4.65 -7.38
N VAL A 201 25.04 4.54 -8.53
CA VAL A 201 24.20 5.62 -9.08
C VAL A 201 23.00 5.92 -8.17
N PHE A 202 22.58 4.98 -7.32
CA PHE A 202 21.50 5.16 -6.34
C PHE A 202 21.99 5.67 -4.96
N ALA A 203 23.29 5.96 -4.80
CA ALA A 203 23.86 6.31 -3.49
C ALA A 203 23.21 7.54 -2.83
N ASN A 204 22.68 8.47 -3.63
CA ASN A 204 22.00 9.68 -3.16
C ASN A 204 20.47 9.61 -3.27
N GLU A 205 19.94 8.46 -3.69
CA GLU A 205 18.50 8.29 -3.88
C GLU A 205 17.79 8.02 -2.55
N ALA A 206 16.51 8.41 -2.46
CA ALA A 206 15.76 8.31 -1.22
C ALA A 206 15.55 6.85 -0.78
N THR A 207 15.70 6.57 0.51
CA THR A 207 15.41 5.27 1.15
C THR A 207 14.05 5.24 1.84
N ASN A 208 13.26 6.30 1.69
CA ASN A 208 11.92 6.39 2.25
C ASN A 208 10.90 5.70 1.35
N TYR A 209 9.90 5.06 1.96
CA TYR A 209 8.72 4.59 1.24
C TYR A 209 8.05 5.72 0.46
N THR A 210 7.55 5.39 -0.73
CA THR A 210 6.85 6.35 -1.59
C THR A 210 5.60 6.93 -0.90
N ARG A 211 5.16 8.11 -1.35
CA ARG A 211 3.96 8.79 -0.84
C ARG A 211 2.73 7.87 -0.86
N GLY A 212 2.50 7.16 -1.97
CA GLY A 212 1.39 6.22 -2.11
C GLY A 212 1.47 5.04 -1.14
N CYS A 213 2.68 4.54 -0.84
CA CYS A 213 2.86 3.46 0.14
C CYS A 213 2.60 3.94 1.58
N ARG A 214 2.94 5.19 1.91
CA ARG A 214 2.71 5.81 3.23
C ARG A 214 1.29 6.36 3.42
N ALA A 215 0.49 6.44 2.35
CA ALA A 215 -0.84 7.04 2.36
C ALA A 215 -1.74 6.40 3.42
N PRO A 216 -2.60 7.18 4.11
CA PRO A 216 -3.61 6.63 5.01
C PRO A 216 -4.42 5.52 4.32
N ALA A 217 -4.81 4.52 5.10
CA ALA A 217 -5.55 3.36 4.60
C ALA A 217 -6.96 3.36 5.19
N SER A 218 -7.95 2.99 4.38
CA SER A 218 -9.34 2.86 4.83
C SER A 218 -9.93 1.52 4.37
N ILE A 219 -10.76 0.92 5.24
CA ILE A 219 -11.45 -0.35 5.00
C ILE A 219 -12.90 -0.27 5.49
N TYR A 220 -13.74 -1.13 4.94
CA TYR A 220 -15.10 -1.38 5.45
C TYR A 220 -15.15 -2.74 6.13
N LEU A 221 -15.69 -2.79 7.35
CA LEU A 221 -16.10 -4.01 8.03
C LEU A 221 -17.59 -4.21 7.80
N ARG A 222 -17.96 -5.22 7.01
CA ARG A 222 -19.35 -5.56 6.71
C ARG A 222 -19.78 -6.80 7.45
N TRP A 223 -20.80 -6.68 8.28
CA TRP A 223 -21.41 -7.82 8.95
C TRP A 223 -22.13 -8.73 7.95
N LYS A 224 -21.77 -10.01 7.96
CA LYS A 224 -22.31 -11.10 7.14
C LYS A 224 -22.51 -12.32 8.04
N ASP A 225 -23.71 -12.43 8.61
CA ASP A 225 -24.23 -13.61 9.32
C ASP A 225 -23.24 -14.29 10.29
N GLY A 226 -22.65 -13.53 11.20
CA GLY A 226 -21.70 -14.08 12.19
C GLY A 226 -20.25 -13.65 11.98
N VAL A 227 -19.93 -13.10 10.81
CA VAL A 227 -18.57 -12.74 10.40
C VAL A 227 -18.55 -11.29 9.90
N TYR A 228 -17.47 -10.56 10.13
CA TYR A 228 -17.21 -9.27 9.49
C TYR A 228 -16.26 -9.45 8.31
N ALA A 229 -16.72 -9.12 7.10
CA ALA A 229 -15.88 -9.07 5.92
C ALA A 229 -15.18 -7.72 5.78
N ILE A 230 -13.89 -7.74 5.46
CA ILE A 230 -13.03 -6.58 5.29
C ILE A 230 -12.93 -6.29 3.79
N ASP A 231 -13.53 -5.18 3.36
CA ASP A 231 -13.41 -4.67 1.99
C ASP A 231 -12.51 -3.43 1.94
N VAL A 232 -11.85 -3.23 0.80
CA VAL A 232 -11.06 -2.01 0.52
C VAL A 232 -12.00 -0.81 0.41
N ASP A 233 -11.60 0.35 0.95
CA ASP A 233 -12.18 1.63 0.56
C ASP A 233 -11.53 2.13 -0.73
N LYS A 234 -12.33 2.21 -1.80
CA LYS A 234 -11.90 2.65 -3.14
C LYS A 234 -12.27 4.10 -3.45
N GLY A 235 -12.74 4.88 -2.48
CA GLY A 235 -13.29 6.22 -2.74
C GLY A 235 -12.34 7.28 -3.33
N PHE A 236 -11.08 6.93 -3.62
CA PHE A 236 -10.11 7.79 -4.33
C PHE A 236 -9.47 7.09 -5.54
N ASP A 237 -9.98 5.92 -5.94
CA ASP A 237 -9.54 5.30 -7.20
C ASP A 237 -9.96 6.23 -8.36
N VAL A 238 -9.07 6.39 -9.35
CA VAL A 238 -9.10 7.47 -10.36
C VAL A 238 -10.41 7.51 -11.16
N ASP A 239 -11.11 6.38 -11.27
CA ASP A 239 -12.33 6.22 -12.06
C ASP A 239 -13.61 6.66 -11.33
N ASP A 240 -13.57 6.87 -10.00
CA ASP A 240 -14.75 7.32 -9.22
C ASP A 240 -15.09 8.81 -9.46
N LEU A 241 -14.23 9.56 -10.16
CA LEU A 241 -14.35 11.00 -10.40
C LEU A 241 -15.06 11.39 -11.71
N ASP A 242 -15.20 10.47 -12.68
CA ASP A 242 -15.80 10.71 -14.02
C ASP A 242 -16.98 9.76 -14.31
N ARG A 243 -17.80 9.46 -13.29
CA ARG A 243 -18.97 8.56 -13.36
C ARG A 243 -20.16 9.01 -14.23
N ASP A 244 -19.99 10.06 -15.03
CA ASP A 244 -21.05 10.53 -15.93
C ASP A 244 -21.09 9.75 -17.27
N ASN A 245 -20.17 8.81 -17.50
CA ASN A 245 -20.20 7.90 -18.64
C ASN A 245 -20.68 6.49 -18.24
N ASP A 246 -21.78 6.06 -18.85
CA ASP A 246 -22.56 4.83 -18.62
C ASP A 246 -21.81 3.49 -18.86
N ASN A 247 -20.48 3.52 -19.08
CA ASN A 247 -19.64 2.34 -19.24
C ASN A 247 -18.72 2.22 -18.00
N ASP A 248 -19.35 1.84 -16.89
CA ASP A 248 -18.88 1.87 -15.51
C ASP A 248 -17.99 0.64 -15.20
N THR A 249 -16.66 0.80 -15.30
CA THR A 249 -15.70 -0.17 -14.73
C THR A 249 -14.61 0.56 -13.96
N ASP A 250 -14.55 0.35 -12.64
CA ASP A 250 -13.55 0.87 -11.69
C ASP A 250 -12.10 0.35 -11.94
N GLU A 251 -11.72 0.06 -13.19
CA GLU A 251 -10.50 -0.67 -13.55
C GLU A 251 -9.57 0.17 -14.44
N THR A 252 -8.38 0.49 -13.93
CA THR A 252 -7.33 1.13 -14.73
C THR A 252 -6.78 0.18 -15.80
N VAL A 253 -6.14 0.72 -16.85
CA VAL A 253 -5.45 -0.08 -17.89
C VAL A 253 -4.51 -1.13 -17.29
N LEU A 254 -3.86 -0.81 -16.16
CA LEU A 254 -2.94 -1.73 -15.49
C LEU A 254 -3.68 -2.88 -14.78
N SER A 255 -4.91 -2.66 -14.31
CA SER A 255 -5.78 -3.72 -13.78
C SER A 255 -6.13 -4.72 -14.87
N TYR A 256 -6.63 -4.21 -16.00
CA TYR A 256 -7.00 -5.03 -17.16
C TYR A 256 -5.83 -5.85 -17.69
N LEU A 257 -4.69 -5.20 -17.91
CA LEU A 257 -3.50 -5.86 -18.43
C LEU A 257 -2.91 -6.88 -17.44
N GLY A 258 -3.01 -6.63 -16.14
CA GLY A 258 -2.59 -7.60 -15.12
C GLY A 258 -3.32 -8.94 -15.27
N ARG A 259 -4.64 -8.91 -15.48
CA ARG A 259 -5.48 -10.12 -15.65
C ARG A 259 -5.19 -10.85 -16.97
N SER A 260 -5.05 -10.13 -18.08
CA SER A 260 -4.75 -10.77 -19.38
C SER A 260 -3.33 -11.34 -19.42
N MET A 261 -2.35 -10.66 -18.82
CA MET A 261 -0.97 -11.15 -18.74
C MET A 261 -0.86 -12.40 -17.84
N GLU A 262 -1.61 -12.50 -16.75
CA GLU A 262 -1.60 -13.74 -15.97
C GLU A 262 -1.99 -14.96 -16.82
N LYS A 263 -3.01 -14.83 -17.69
CA LYS A 263 -3.40 -15.90 -18.61
C LYS A 263 -2.31 -16.19 -19.64
N VAL A 264 -1.67 -15.18 -20.23
CA VAL A 264 -0.63 -15.43 -21.24
C VAL A 264 0.60 -16.12 -20.63
N LEU A 265 0.94 -15.82 -19.36
CA LEU A 265 2.08 -16.43 -18.67
C LEU A 265 1.82 -17.89 -18.23
N THR A 266 0.56 -18.33 -18.20
CA THR A 266 0.16 -19.64 -17.67
C THR A 266 -0.50 -20.56 -18.71
N LEU A 267 -0.79 -20.06 -19.92
CA LEU A 267 -1.41 -20.80 -21.00
C LEU A 267 -0.53 -20.80 -22.25
N GLU A 268 -0.45 -21.94 -22.93
CA GLU A 268 0.12 -22.06 -24.27
C GLU A 268 -0.73 -21.29 -25.30
N PRO A 269 -0.15 -20.86 -26.45
CA PRO A 269 -0.80 -19.94 -27.39
C PRO A 269 -2.20 -20.38 -27.84
N ASP A 270 -2.39 -21.67 -28.17
CA ASP A 270 -3.66 -22.21 -28.62
C ASP A 270 -4.78 -22.11 -27.57
N LEU A 271 -4.43 -22.22 -26.29
CA LEU A 271 -5.37 -22.07 -25.18
C LEU A 271 -5.66 -20.60 -24.88
N TYR A 272 -4.64 -19.75 -24.95
CA TYR A 272 -4.79 -18.31 -24.76
C TYR A 272 -5.68 -17.68 -25.83
N ALA A 273 -5.59 -18.16 -27.09
CA ALA A 273 -6.39 -17.66 -28.21
C ALA A 273 -7.91 -17.74 -27.99
N ARG A 274 -8.39 -18.57 -27.05
CA ARG A 274 -9.80 -18.66 -26.65
C ARG A 274 -10.29 -17.42 -25.87
N TYR A 275 -9.38 -16.65 -25.31
CA TYR A 275 -9.66 -15.42 -24.56
C TYR A 275 -9.54 -14.15 -25.42
N LEU A 276 -9.37 -14.28 -26.74
CA LEU A 276 -9.35 -13.15 -27.67
C LEU A 276 -10.76 -12.92 -28.22
N LYS A 277 -11.17 -11.66 -28.37
CA LYS A 277 -12.50 -11.32 -28.94
C LYS A 277 -12.68 -11.82 -30.37
N ALA A 278 -11.59 -11.95 -31.13
CA ALA A 278 -11.61 -12.51 -32.48
C ALA A 278 -11.83 -14.04 -32.51
N SER A 279 -11.77 -14.71 -31.34
CA SER A 279 -11.94 -16.15 -31.25
C SER A 279 -13.38 -16.56 -31.55
N GLN A 280 -13.53 -17.59 -32.38
CA GLN A 280 -14.83 -18.25 -32.59
C GLN A 280 -15.12 -19.32 -31.52
N LEU A 281 -14.16 -19.57 -30.62
CA LEU A 281 -14.22 -20.62 -29.62
C LEU A 281 -14.69 -20.05 -28.27
N ASN A 282 -15.99 -20.06 -28.05
CA ASN A 282 -16.56 -19.64 -26.76
C ASN A 282 -16.04 -20.53 -25.62
N ILE A 283 -15.65 -19.91 -24.51
CA ILE A 283 -15.33 -20.62 -23.27
C ILE A 283 -16.65 -21.01 -22.60
N PRO A 284 -16.94 -22.30 -22.38
CA PRO A 284 -18.19 -22.71 -21.74
C PRO A 284 -18.36 -22.10 -20.36
N ASP A 285 -19.58 -21.75 -19.96
CA ASP A 285 -19.88 -21.18 -18.64
C ASP A 285 -19.38 -22.05 -17.49
N ALA A 286 -19.41 -23.38 -17.65
CA ALA A 286 -18.89 -24.32 -16.67
C ALA A 286 -17.36 -24.23 -16.48
N GLU A 287 -16.63 -23.75 -17.50
CA GLU A 287 -15.19 -23.49 -17.42
C GLU A 287 -14.90 -22.09 -16.89
N LYS A 288 -15.66 -21.08 -17.34
CA LYS A 288 -15.59 -19.70 -16.85
C LYS A 288 -15.87 -19.59 -15.35
N ASN A 289 -16.85 -20.34 -14.85
CA ASN A 289 -17.25 -20.35 -13.45
C ASN A 289 -16.46 -21.35 -12.58
N LYS A 290 -15.35 -21.93 -13.08
CA LYS A 290 -14.51 -22.78 -12.25
C LYS A 290 -13.91 -21.94 -11.11
N PRO A 291 -14.02 -22.41 -9.86
CA PRO A 291 -13.37 -21.73 -8.73
C PRO A 291 -11.87 -21.59 -8.97
N GLU A 292 -11.30 -20.43 -8.66
CA GLU A 292 -9.85 -20.24 -8.67
C GLU A 292 -9.20 -20.80 -7.39
N ALA A 293 -7.89 -21.03 -7.44
CA ALA A 293 -7.18 -21.61 -6.31
C ALA A 293 -6.75 -20.51 -5.34
N PHE A 294 -7.31 -20.54 -4.13
CA PHE A 294 -7.01 -19.57 -3.08
C PHE A 294 -6.17 -20.18 -1.95
N ALA A 295 -5.21 -19.41 -1.44
CA ALA A 295 -4.50 -19.75 -0.21
C ALA A 295 -5.18 -19.08 0.98
N TYR A 296 -5.44 -19.83 2.06
CA TYR A 296 -6.09 -19.32 3.26
C TYR A 296 -5.16 -19.45 4.48
N GLY A 297 -5.27 -18.51 5.42
CA GLY A 297 -4.61 -18.64 6.71
C GLY A 297 -5.24 -17.78 7.81
N THR A 298 -4.75 -17.94 9.04
CA THR A 298 -5.33 -17.31 10.24
C THR A 298 -4.29 -17.03 11.33
N VAL A 299 -4.41 -15.87 11.99
CA VAL A 299 -3.86 -15.63 13.36
C VAL A 299 -5.02 -15.40 14.33
N ARG A 300 -5.91 -14.46 13.99
CA ARG A 300 -7.21 -14.18 14.63
C ARG A 300 -8.28 -13.64 13.65
N ALA A 301 -7.94 -13.54 12.37
CA ALA A 301 -8.72 -13.06 11.24
C ALA A 301 -8.17 -13.74 9.96
N ILE A 302 -9.05 -14.10 9.02
CA ILE A 302 -8.72 -14.90 7.84
C ILE A 302 -8.41 -14.00 6.66
N GLY A 303 -7.28 -14.25 5.98
CA GLY A 303 -6.98 -13.70 4.66
C GLY A 303 -7.03 -14.80 3.61
N HIS A 304 -7.57 -14.51 2.42
CA HIS A 304 -7.33 -15.31 1.22
C HIS A 304 -6.42 -14.57 0.23
N ASP A 305 -5.68 -15.33 -0.57
CA ASP A 305 -4.92 -14.81 -1.71
C ASP A 305 -5.30 -15.56 -2.99
N GLY A 306 -5.67 -14.83 -4.05
CA GLY A 306 -6.25 -15.39 -5.28
C GLY A 306 -5.28 -15.67 -6.42
N LEU A 307 -4.03 -15.25 -6.28
CA LEU A 307 -3.05 -15.37 -7.35
C LEU A 307 -1.96 -16.36 -6.93
N LEU A 308 -2.21 -17.64 -7.22
CA LEU A 308 -1.24 -18.71 -6.97
C LEU A 308 -0.76 -19.30 -8.29
N THR A 309 0.55 -19.40 -8.45
CA THR A 309 1.20 -20.23 -9.46
C THR A 309 2.05 -21.29 -8.77
N LYS A 310 2.05 -22.51 -9.30
CA LYS A 310 2.68 -23.67 -8.68
C LYS A 310 3.95 -24.09 -9.43
N ASP A 311 5.01 -24.30 -8.67
CA ASP A 311 6.21 -25.03 -9.07
C ASP A 311 6.71 -25.90 -7.91
N ALA A 312 6.74 -27.23 -8.08
CA ALA A 312 7.06 -28.16 -7.00
C ALA A 312 8.51 -28.08 -6.50
N ARG A 313 9.42 -27.46 -7.26
CA ARG A 313 10.84 -27.34 -6.92
C ARG A 313 11.12 -26.19 -5.95
N LEU A 314 10.20 -25.22 -5.84
CA LEU A 314 10.33 -24.12 -4.87
C LEU A 314 10.05 -24.59 -3.44
N PRO A 315 10.73 -24.04 -2.41
CA PRO A 315 10.55 -24.43 -1.01
C PRO A 315 9.09 -24.42 -0.54
N ARG A 316 8.32 -23.39 -0.93
CA ARG A 316 6.89 -23.25 -0.57
C ARG A 316 5.93 -23.67 -1.69
N ARG A 317 6.48 -24.15 -2.81
CA ARG A 317 5.79 -24.71 -3.98
C ARG A 317 4.83 -23.79 -4.75
N VAL A 318 4.49 -22.64 -4.19
CA VAL A 318 3.61 -21.64 -4.80
C VAL A 318 4.23 -20.25 -4.71
N PHE A 319 3.96 -19.42 -5.71
CA PHE A 319 4.43 -18.04 -5.85
C PHE A 319 3.38 -17.21 -6.60
N ASP A 320 3.53 -15.89 -6.59
CA ASP A 320 2.60 -14.97 -7.23
C ASP A 320 3.13 -14.47 -8.58
N LEU A 321 2.23 -14.11 -9.50
CA LEU A 321 2.59 -13.42 -10.74
C LEU A 321 2.27 -11.94 -10.58
N LYS A 322 3.28 -11.10 -10.87
CA LYS A 322 3.14 -9.65 -10.86
C LYS A 322 3.60 -9.07 -12.18
N THR A 323 2.97 -7.98 -12.57
CA THR A 323 3.38 -7.19 -13.72
C THR A 323 3.87 -5.84 -13.22
N ARG A 324 4.85 -5.28 -13.93
CA ARG A 324 5.46 -4.00 -13.60
C ARG A 324 5.55 -3.15 -14.85
N ALA A 325 4.62 -2.21 -14.96
CA ALA A 325 4.71 -1.15 -15.94
C ALA A 325 5.90 -0.23 -15.63
N VAL A 326 6.57 0.25 -16.66
CA VAL A 326 7.67 1.21 -16.54
C VAL A 326 7.24 2.49 -15.82
N LEU A 327 8.19 3.13 -15.15
CA LEU A 327 8.01 4.36 -14.36
C LEU A 327 7.03 5.38 -14.96
N PRO A 328 7.23 5.89 -16.20
CA PRO A 328 6.37 6.95 -16.72
C PRO A 328 4.89 6.55 -16.79
N ILE A 329 4.58 5.31 -17.18
CA ILE A 329 3.20 4.80 -17.23
C ILE A 329 2.57 4.73 -15.84
N ARG A 330 3.36 4.40 -14.81
CA ARG A 330 2.87 4.35 -13.43
C ARG A 330 2.56 5.74 -12.87
N LEU A 331 3.30 6.76 -13.31
CA LEU A 331 3.11 8.14 -12.88
C LEU A 331 1.96 8.82 -13.63
N ASP A 332 1.71 8.44 -14.87
CA ASP A 332 0.61 8.94 -15.69
C ASP A 332 -0.11 7.78 -16.41
N GLN A 333 -0.98 7.10 -15.66
CA GLN A 333 -1.77 5.99 -16.17
C GLN A 333 -2.84 6.43 -17.17
N GLY A 334 -3.32 7.68 -17.08
CA GLY A 334 -4.36 8.21 -17.96
C GLY A 334 -3.86 8.41 -19.40
N ASN A 335 -2.59 8.80 -19.56
CA ASN A 335 -1.95 8.97 -20.86
C ASN A 335 -0.90 7.89 -21.14
N TYR A 336 -1.12 6.66 -20.67
CA TYR A 336 -0.13 5.58 -20.76
C TYR A 336 0.40 5.33 -22.18
N SER A 337 -0.43 5.56 -23.22
CA SER A 337 -0.07 5.41 -24.63
C SER A 337 1.13 6.26 -25.03
N ASP A 338 1.26 7.45 -24.46
CA ASP A 338 2.32 8.43 -24.77
C ASP A 338 3.70 7.95 -24.32
N TYR A 339 3.75 6.92 -23.45
CA TYR A 339 4.96 6.42 -22.83
C TYR A 339 5.36 5.02 -23.33
N THR A 340 4.66 4.48 -24.32
CA THR A 340 4.98 3.21 -24.97
C THR A 340 6.32 3.22 -25.72
N GLY A 341 6.93 4.39 -25.95
CA GLY A 341 8.31 4.49 -26.45
C GLY A 341 9.39 4.25 -25.39
N TYR A 342 9.05 4.30 -24.09
CA TYR A 342 10.00 4.03 -23.01
C TYR A 342 10.28 2.54 -22.93
N THR A 343 11.57 2.17 -22.98
CA THR A 343 12.01 0.77 -23.00
C THR A 343 13.09 0.49 -21.95
N LEU A 344 13.15 -0.74 -21.45
CA LEU A 344 14.20 -1.17 -20.52
C LEU A 344 15.41 -1.70 -21.31
N LYS A 345 16.35 -0.80 -21.62
CA LYS A 345 17.51 -1.08 -22.48
C LYS A 345 18.68 -1.74 -21.74
N ARG A 346 18.73 -1.62 -20.41
CA ARG A 346 19.89 -2.02 -19.61
C ARG A 346 19.50 -2.59 -18.25
N SER A 347 20.39 -3.39 -17.65
CA SER A 347 20.11 -3.99 -16.34
C SER A 347 20.24 -2.97 -15.21
N HIS A 348 21.22 -2.06 -15.31
CA HIS A 348 21.60 -1.10 -14.26
C HIS A 348 21.46 0.35 -14.74
N GLY A 349 21.18 1.28 -13.83
CA GLY A 349 21.06 2.73 -14.11
C GLY A 349 19.80 3.37 -13.53
N LEU A 350 19.74 4.71 -13.51
CA LEU A 350 18.61 5.47 -12.96
C LEU A 350 17.37 5.53 -13.86
N PHE A 351 17.54 5.27 -15.15
CA PHE A 351 16.48 5.31 -16.16
C PHE A 351 16.66 4.18 -17.16
N GLU A 352 15.56 3.80 -17.82
CA GLU A 352 15.50 2.76 -18.86
C GLU A 352 16.17 1.45 -18.41
N SER A 353 16.06 1.14 -17.12
CA SER A 353 16.74 0.02 -16.50
C SER A 353 15.83 -0.81 -15.60
N PHE A 354 16.13 -2.10 -15.53
CA PHE A 354 15.46 -2.98 -14.57
C PHE A 354 15.80 -2.61 -13.12
N GLU A 355 17.03 -2.17 -12.86
CA GLU A 355 17.46 -1.69 -11.54
C GLU A 355 16.62 -0.51 -11.04
N ARG A 356 16.23 0.41 -11.94
CA ARG A 356 15.33 1.52 -11.58
C ARG A 356 13.94 1.01 -11.19
N GLU A 357 13.39 0.07 -11.96
CA GLU A 357 12.10 -0.53 -11.61
C GLU A 357 12.16 -1.29 -10.29
N TYR A 358 13.27 -1.99 -10.03
CA TYR A 358 13.54 -2.67 -8.77
C TYR A 358 13.64 -1.70 -7.58
N TYR A 359 14.40 -0.62 -7.72
CA TYR A 359 14.49 0.48 -6.73
C TYR A 359 13.11 1.02 -6.34
N ASP A 360 12.29 1.35 -7.33
CA ASP A 360 10.94 1.86 -7.08
C ASP A 360 10.04 0.78 -6.45
N MET A 361 10.21 -0.50 -6.81
CA MET A 361 9.45 -1.59 -6.19
C MET A 361 9.81 -1.75 -4.71
N ILE A 362 11.09 -1.66 -4.34
CA ILE A 362 11.53 -1.69 -2.93
C ILE A 362 10.76 -0.64 -2.12
N ARG A 363 10.69 0.60 -2.62
CA ARG A 363 10.07 1.75 -1.93
C ARG A 363 8.54 1.78 -1.97
N ALA A 364 7.90 1.00 -2.85
CA ALA A 364 6.45 1.10 -3.08
C ALA A 364 5.72 -0.24 -2.92
N ALA A 365 6.11 -1.24 -3.71
CA ALA A 365 5.34 -2.46 -3.89
C ALA A 365 5.74 -3.57 -2.92
N PHE A 366 7.02 -3.65 -2.55
CA PHE A 366 7.57 -4.76 -1.79
C PHE A 366 6.90 -4.97 -0.44
N LEU A 367 6.54 -3.90 0.30
CA LEU A 367 5.87 -4.07 1.59
C LEU A 367 4.52 -4.78 1.43
N LYS A 368 3.72 -4.41 0.42
CA LYS A 368 2.47 -5.07 0.07
C LYS A 368 2.71 -6.52 -0.37
N TYR A 369 3.67 -6.74 -1.26
CA TYR A 369 4.00 -8.07 -1.77
C TYR A 369 4.54 -9.00 -0.67
N SER A 370 5.33 -8.48 0.28
CA SER A 370 5.84 -9.26 1.41
C SER A 370 4.70 -9.74 2.32
N PHE A 371 3.70 -8.89 2.59
CA PHE A 371 2.50 -9.34 3.30
C PHE A 371 1.66 -10.31 2.48
N GLN A 372 1.54 -10.08 1.17
CA GLN A 372 0.85 -10.99 0.26
C GLN A 372 1.44 -12.40 0.31
N VAL A 373 2.74 -12.55 0.07
CA VAL A 373 3.38 -13.88 0.09
C VAL A 373 3.34 -14.52 1.47
N ARG A 374 3.27 -13.75 2.56
CA ARG A 374 3.09 -14.30 3.92
C ARG A 374 1.66 -14.81 4.14
N ILE A 375 0.66 -14.04 3.73
CA ILE A 375 -0.77 -14.42 3.81
C ILE A 375 -1.05 -15.65 2.94
N GLY A 376 -0.51 -15.69 1.73
CA GLY A 376 -0.67 -16.78 0.77
C GLY A 376 0.27 -17.98 1.00
N HIS A 377 1.16 -17.94 2.01
CA HIS A 377 2.20 -18.94 2.23
C HIS A 377 3.08 -19.21 0.99
N MET A 378 3.37 -18.17 0.22
CA MET A 378 4.11 -18.22 -1.02
C MET A 378 5.62 -18.03 -0.85
N ASP A 379 6.36 -18.52 -1.83
CA ASP A 379 7.82 -18.49 -1.88
C ASP A 379 8.39 -17.14 -2.32
N GLY A 380 7.65 -16.42 -3.14
CA GLY A 380 8.09 -15.16 -3.75
C GLY A 380 7.09 -14.71 -4.80
N ILE A 381 7.55 -13.82 -5.68
CA ILE A 381 6.80 -13.30 -6.81
C ILE A 381 7.65 -13.40 -8.08
N MET A 382 7.03 -13.65 -9.22
CA MET A 382 7.65 -13.45 -10.53
C MET A 382 7.12 -12.16 -11.14
N VAL A 383 8.01 -11.21 -11.42
CA VAL A 383 7.69 -9.92 -12.02
C VAL A 383 7.91 -9.98 -13.53
N THR A 384 6.92 -9.54 -14.29
CA THR A 384 7.00 -9.30 -15.73
C THR A 384 7.09 -7.80 -15.98
N TYR A 385 8.20 -7.32 -16.56
CA TYR A 385 8.41 -5.90 -16.84
C TYR A 385 7.90 -5.53 -18.23
N HIS A 386 7.16 -4.44 -18.34
CA HIS A 386 6.52 -4.04 -19.60
C HIS A 386 6.26 -2.54 -19.71
N ASN A 387 5.95 -2.07 -20.91
CA ASN A 387 5.45 -0.71 -21.15
C ASN A 387 4.01 -0.69 -21.68
N THR A 388 3.20 -1.68 -21.31
CA THR A 388 1.82 -1.93 -21.79
C THR A 388 1.66 -2.36 -23.25
N SER A 389 2.66 -2.11 -24.09
CA SER A 389 2.73 -2.63 -25.46
C SER A 389 3.64 -3.84 -25.57
N LYS A 390 4.81 -3.79 -24.93
CA LYS A 390 5.84 -4.84 -24.99
C LYS A 390 6.31 -5.30 -23.62
N VAL A 391 6.58 -6.59 -23.50
CA VAL A 391 7.33 -7.19 -22.39
C VAL A 391 8.83 -7.04 -22.65
N PHE A 392 9.60 -6.71 -21.62
CA PHE A 392 11.06 -6.59 -21.71
C PHE A 392 11.80 -7.76 -21.08
N GLY A 393 11.20 -8.38 -20.06
CA GLY A 393 11.83 -9.46 -19.35
C GLY A 393 11.15 -9.77 -18.02
N PHE A 394 11.76 -10.70 -17.31
CA PHE A 394 11.20 -11.32 -16.12
C PHE A 394 12.22 -11.34 -14.99
N GLN A 395 11.75 -11.31 -13.75
CA GLN A 395 12.60 -11.49 -12.57
C GLN A 395 11.82 -12.22 -11.48
N TYR A 396 12.44 -13.25 -10.89
CA TYR A 396 11.92 -13.84 -9.66
C TYR A 396 12.48 -13.11 -8.44
N ILE A 397 11.60 -12.72 -7.52
CA ILE A 397 11.95 -12.04 -6.28
C ILE A 397 11.43 -12.90 -5.14
N SER A 398 12.36 -13.54 -4.43
CA SER A 398 12.02 -14.40 -3.30
C SER A 398 11.49 -13.60 -2.12
N ARG A 399 10.80 -14.29 -1.23
CA ARG A 399 10.37 -13.73 0.05
C ARG A 399 11.56 -13.25 0.89
N GLU A 400 12.66 -14.00 0.87
CA GLU A 400 13.91 -13.67 1.55
C GLU A 400 14.55 -12.41 0.99
N GLU A 401 14.50 -12.20 -0.33
CA GLU A 401 14.99 -10.98 -0.97
C GLU A 401 14.16 -9.76 -0.52
N MET A 402 12.82 -9.84 -0.56
CA MET A 402 11.96 -8.78 -0.02
C MET A 402 12.25 -8.53 1.47
N ASP A 403 12.52 -9.58 2.24
CA ASP A 403 12.80 -9.45 3.67
C ASP A 403 14.10 -8.71 3.95
N ALA A 404 15.14 -8.97 3.15
CA ALA A 404 16.40 -8.25 3.24
C ALA A 404 16.22 -6.75 2.98
N ARG A 405 15.44 -6.39 1.95
CA ARG A 405 15.21 -4.99 1.55
C ARG A 405 14.32 -4.21 2.51
N LEU A 406 13.33 -4.86 3.16
CA LEU A 406 12.33 -4.20 4.00
C LEU A 406 12.63 -4.29 5.50
N PHE A 407 13.04 -5.47 5.97
CA PHE A 407 13.14 -5.78 7.39
C PHE A 407 14.58 -5.96 7.85
N GLY A 408 15.48 -6.31 6.92
CA GLY A 408 16.89 -6.67 7.17
C GLY A 408 17.10 -8.18 7.35
N SER A 409 16.07 -8.93 7.74
CA SER A 409 16.13 -10.40 7.84
C SER A 409 14.74 -11.02 7.80
N SER A 410 14.65 -12.29 7.39
CA SER A 410 13.39 -13.04 7.43
C SER A 410 12.85 -13.25 8.84
N LYS A 411 13.73 -13.32 9.85
CA LYS A 411 13.30 -13.37 11.26
C LYS A 411 12.55 -12.09 11.62
N MET A 412 13.10 -10.92 11.29
CA MET A 412 12.45 -9.64 11.54
C MET A 412 11.15 -9.49 10.73
N GLY A 413 11.15 -9.92 9.47
CA GLY A 413 9.94 -9.89 8.63
C GLY A 413 8.80 -10.78 9.14
N ASN A 414 9.12 -11.95 9.72
CA ASN A 414 8.11 -12.82 10.35
C ASN A 414 7.52 -12.17 11.60
N GLU A 415 8.36 -11.60 12.48
CA GLU A 415 7.91 -10.93 13.70
C GLU A 415 7.12 -9.65 13.40
N ALA A 416 7.56 -8.85 12.43
CA ALA A 416 6.85 -7.65 12.00
C ALA A 416 5.44 -7.98 11.49
N PHE A 417 5.31 -9.00 10.63
CA PHE A 417 4.01 -9.47 10.14
C PHE A 417 3.13 -10.02 11.28
N ARG A 418 3.72 -10.81 12.19
CA ARG A 418 3.03 -11.36 13.35
C ARG A 418 2.47 -10.26 14.25
N TYR A 419 3.26 -9.26 14.60
CA TYR A 419 2.79 -8.16 15.43
C TYR A 419 1.80 -7.25 14.71
N ALA A 420 2.00 -6.97 13.42
CA ALA A 420 1.05 -6.18 12.64
C ALA A 420 -0.33 -6.84 12.60
N THR A 421 -0.40 -8.15 12.32
CA THR A 421 -1.67 -8.90 12.28
C THR A 421 -2.34 -9.02 13.65
N LEU A 422 -1.57 -9.22 14.72
CA LEU A 422 -2.11 -9.27 16.09
C LEU A 422 -2.68 -7.92 16.55
N LEU A 423 -1.97 -6.83 16.28
CA LEU A 423 -2.46 -5.48 16.62
C LEU A 423 -3.66 -5.11 15.76
N PHE A 424 -3.66 -5.46 14.47
CA PHE A 424 -4.80 -5.25 13.59
C PHE A 424 -6.06 -5.93 14.15
N GLY A 425 -5.99 -7.22 14.49
CA GLY A 425 -7.10 -7.94 15.12
C GLY A 425 -7.57 -7.32 16.44
N LYS A 426 -6.65 -6.76 17.25
CA LYS A 426 -7.01 -6.05 18.49
C LYS A 426 -7.76 -4.74 18.22
N VAL A 427 -7.37 -3.98 17.21
CA VAL A 427 -8.09 -2.77 16.79
C VAL A 427 -9.47 -3.11 16.24
N LEU A 428 -9.58 -4.12 15.38
CA LEU A 428 -10.89 -4.59 14.87
C LEU A 428 -11.83 -4.99 16.01
N ASN A 429 -11.32 -5.69 17.02
CA ASN A 429 -12.10 -6.07 18.21
C ASN A 429 -12.54 -4.88 19.05
N ALA A 430 -11.66 -3.88 19.24
CA ALA A 430 -12.03 -2.66 19.97
C ALA A 430 -13.14 -1.89 19.22
N ALA A 431 -12.99 -1.75 17.91
CA ALA A 431 -13.95 -1.03 17.09
C ALA A 431 -15.32 -1.70 17.02
N THR A 432 -15.38 -3.02 16.79
CA THR A 432 -16.64 -3.79 16.76
C THR A 432 -17.24 -4.07 18.14
N ALA A 433 -16.49 -3.88 19.23
CA ALA A 433 -17.05 -3.87 20.57
C ALA A 433 -17.73 -2.53 20.88
N LYS A 434 -17.16 -1.42 20.37
CA LYS A 434 -17.75 -0.08 20.51
C LYS A 434 -18.98 0.10 19.61
N TYR A 435 -18.90 -0.39 18.37
CA TYR A 435 -20.00 -0.38 17.39
C TYR A 435 -20.36 -1.80 17.00
N PRO A 436 -21.11 -2.53 17.85
CA PRO A 436 -21.53 -3.89 17.54
C PRO A 436 -22.60 -3.92 16.44
N GLN A 437 -22.74 -5.09 15.79
CA GLN A 437 -23.57 -5.28 14.60
C GLN A 437 -25.04 -4.90 14.79
N GLN A 438 -25.56 -4.97 16.02
CA GLN A 438 -26.92 -4.57 16.36
C GLN A 438 -27.17 -3.07 16.15
N HIS A 439 -26.11 -2.26 16.27
CA HIS A 439 -26.17 -0.81 16.03
C HIS A 439 -25.84 -0.46 14.58
N CYS A 440 -24.87 -1.14 13.98
CA CYS A 440 -24.46 -0.86 12.61
C CYS A 440 -23.91 -2.11 11.91
N LYS A 441 -24.43 -2.43 10.72
CA LYS A 441 -23.93 -3.56 9.91
C LYS A 441 -22.63 -3.25 9.17
N THR A 442 -22.27 -1.98 8.97
CA THR A 442 -21.11 -1.56 8.19
C THR A 442 -20.29 -0.51 8.94
N LEU A 443 -19.04 -0.81 9.27
CA LEU A 443 -18.14 0.11 9.95
C LEU A 443 -16.98 0.52 9.04
N LYS A 444 -16.78 1.81 8.82
CA LYS A 444 -15.58 2.34 8.13
C LYS A 444 -14.47 2.52 9.16
N LEU A 445 -13.31 1.93 8.89
CA LEU A 445 -12.10 2.14 9.68
C LEU A 445 -11.04 2.81 8.82
N SER A 446 -10.40 3.86 9.34
CA SER A 446 -9.28 4.53 8.67
C SER A 446 -8.07 4.62 9.58
N PHE A 447 -6.89 4.41 9.02
CA PHE A 447 -5.62 4.25 9.73
C PHE A 447 -4.57 5.19 9.16
N GLU A 448 -3.86 5.91 10.03
CA GLU A 448 -2.73 6.75 9.64
C GLU A 448 -1.61 6.64 10.68
N ALA A 449 -0.48 6.04 10.30
CA ALA A 449 0.74 6.09 11.06
C ALA A 449 1.34 7.50 10.99
N ARG A 450 1.64 8.07 12.14
CA ARG A 450 2.11 9.44 12.30
C ARG A 450 3.41 9.48 13.07
N GLN A 451 4.36 10.23 12.52
CA GLN A 451 5.56 10.66 13.20
C GLN A 451 5.53 12.18 13.29
N THR A 452 5.78 12.74 14.47
CA THR A 452 5.84 14.20 14.63
C THR A 452 7.28 14.65 14.41
N ARG A 453 7.50 15.82 13.82
CA ARG A 453 8.87 16.38 13.70
C ARG A 453 9.53 16.65 15.05
N MET A 454 8.74 16.79 16.12
CA MET A 454 9.20 17.15 17.46
C MET A 454 9.47 15.94 18.37
N SER A 455 9.14 14.72 17.94
CA SER A 455 9.34 13.50 18.72
C SER A 455 9.65 12.31 17.81
N PRO A 456 10.65 11.49 18.16
CA PRO A 456 10.91 10.24 17.45
C PRO A 456 9.80 9.19 17.64
N ASP A 457 8.85 9.43 18.55
CA ASP A 457 7.73 8.54 18.78
C ASP A 457 6.77 8.52 17.58
N VAL A 458 6.44 7.29 17.17
CA VAL A 458 5.44 7.01 16.14
C VAL A 458 4.19 6.45 16.83
N TYR A 459 3.03 6.96 16.42
CA TYR A 459 1.72 6.47 16.84
C TYR A 459 0.83 6.31 15.61
N MET A 460 -0.30 5.63 15.76
CA MET A 460 -1.28 5.50 14.70
C MET A 460 -2.62 6.05 15.14
N ASP A 461 -3.15 6.94 14.33
CA ASP A 461 -4.50 7.46 14.45
C ASP A 461 -5.46 6.52 13.74
N ILE A 462 -6.56 6.19 14.41
CA ILE A 462 -7.56 5.25 13.93
C ILE A 462 -8.93 5.90 14.10
N TYR A 463 -9.65 6.04 13.00
CA TYR A 463 -11.02 6.58 12.99
C TYR A 463 -11.99 5.44 12.74
N ALA A 464 -13.05 5.37 13.55
CA ALA A 464 -14.12 4.39 13.41
C ALA A 464 -15.47 5.08 13.29
N GLU A 465 -16.13 4.81 12.16
CA GLU A 465 -17.37 5.48 11.77
C GLU A 465 -18.43 4.44 11.38
N PRO A 466 -19.56 4.36 12.11
CA PRO A 466 -20.70 3.56 11.70
C PRO A 466 -21.36 4.16 10.46
N VAL A 467 -21.48 3.38 9.40
CA VAL A 467 -22.08 3.84 8.13
C VAL A 467 -23.59 3.59 8.18
N ARG A 468 -24.40 4.66 8.19
CA ARG A 468 -25.88 4.61 8.25
C ARG A 468 -26.49 4.85 6.87
N GLY A 469 -27.48 4.03 6.50
CA GLY A 469 -28.21 4.12 5.23
C GLY A 469 -28.39 2.75 4.57
N THR A 470 -29.41 2.61 3.69
CA THR A 470 -29.50 1.48 2.76
C THR A 470 -28.39 1.62 1.73
N ILE A 471 -27.18 1.20 2.10
CA ILE A 471 -26.20 0.80 1.09
C ILE A 471 -26.80 -0.46 0.50
N ASP A 472 -27.39 -0.31 -0.68
CA ASP A 472 -27.78 -1.42 -1.53
C ASP A 472 -26.63 -2.42 -1.51
N THR A 473 -26.87 -3.64 -1.05
CA THR A 473 -25.80 -4.61 -0.79
C THR A 473 -25.01 -4.97 -2.04
N ASP A 474 -25.54 -4.56 -3.20
CA ASP A 474 -25.03 -4.81 -4.54
C ASP A 474 -24.28 -3.60 -5.13
N LYS A 475 -24.26 -2.44 -4.44
CA LYS A 475 -23.48 -1.26 -4.86
C LYS A 475 -22.40 -0.94 -3.83
N LYS A 476 -21.15 -0.91 -4.28
CA LYS A 476 -20.01 -0.41 -3.50
C LYS A 476 -20.42 0.98 -2.95
N PRO A 477 -20.32 1.22 -1.63
CA PRO A 477 -20.57 2.54 -1.08
C PRO A 477 -19.48 3.45 -1.62
N ALA A 478 -19.79 4.16 -2.70
CA ALA A 478 -19.10 5.37 -3.04
C ALA A 478 -19.15 6.26 -1.80
N ASP A 479 -18.02 6.84 -1.44
CA ASP A 479 -17.93 7.76 -0.31
C ASP A 479 -18.87 8.94 -0.59
N THR A 480 -20.11 8.89 -0.08
CA THR A 480 -21.13 9.94 -0.30
C THR A 480 -20.66 11.29 0.23
N PHE A 481 -19.65 11.27 1.11
CA PHE A 481 -18.90 12.41 1.62
C PHE A 481 -18.49 13.42 0.54
N PHE A 482 -18.22 13.00 -0.69
CA PHE A 482 -17.78 13.89 -1.78
C PHE A 482 -18.84 14.15 -2.87
N ARG A 483 -20.00 13.48 -2.84
CA ARG A 483 -21.00 13.51 -3.92
C ARG A 483 -22.13 14.52 -3.70
N THR A 484 -22.44 14.87 -2.46
CA THR A 484 -23.46 15.88 -2.16
C THR A 484 -22.82 17.27 -2.12
N LYS A 485 -23.41 18.24 -2.84
CA LYS A 485 -23.10 19.68 -2.65
C LYS A 485 -23.29 20.13 -1.19
N GLU A 486 -24.03 19.34 -0.44
CA GLU A 486 -24.09 19.36 1.01
C GLU A 486 -22.96 18.46 1.55
N MET A 487 -21.86 19.07 2.00
CA MET A 487 -20.81 18.44 2.81
C MET A 487 -21.31 18.00 4.22
N ASP A 488 -22.64 17.86 4.36
CA ASP A 488 -23.43 17.65 5.57
C ASP A 488 -24.10 16.27 5.58
N THR A 489 -23.49 15.23 4.98
CA THR A 489 -23.83 13.88 5.44
C THR A 489 -23.25 13.71 6.84
N GLU A 490 -24.02 14.17 7.81
CA GLU A 490 -24.02 13.88 9.24
C GLU A 490 -23.15 12.66 9.64
N HIS A 491 -21.84 12.88 9.79
CA HIS A 491 -20.96 12.01 10.58
C HIS A 491 -21.31 12.17 12.07
N ASN A 492 -22.58 11.91 12.43
CA ASN A 492 -23.14 12.18 13.75
C ASN A 492 -22.50 11.32 14.86
N GLU A 493 -21.72 10.32 14.46
CA GLU A 493 -21.06 9.41 15.37
C GLU A 493 -19.71 8.99 14.77
N MET A 494 -18.61 9.33 15.44
CA MET A 494 -17.28 8.91 15.07
C MET A 494 -16.43 8.73 16.33
N SER A 495 -15.60 7.71 16.32
CA SER A 495 -14.66 7.43 17.41
C SER A 495 -13.23 7.54 16.93
N PHE A 496 -12.37 8.02 17.82
CA PHE A 496 -10.95 8.12 17.57
C PHE A 496 -10.17 7.24 18.55
N PHE A 497 -9.36 6.34 18.01
CA PHE A 497 -8.40 5.57 18.78
C PHE A 497 -6.98 5.97 18.40
N SER A 498 -6.10 6.04 19.39
CA SER A 498 -4.66 6.20 19.17
C SER A 498 -3.93 4.96 19.64
N LEU A 499 -3.14 4.36 18.74
CA LEU A 499 -2.30 3.20 19.02
C LEU A 499 -0.83 3.65 19.16
N SER A 500 -0.20 3.29 20.26
CA SER A 500 1.25 3.48 20.47
C SER A 500 1.92 2.15 20.80
N THR A 501 3.18 1.99 20.40
CA THR A 501 3.97 0.77 20.62
C THR A 501 5.30 1.04 21.30
N LYS A 502 5.76 0.09 22.12
CA LYS A 502 7.09 0.07 22.74
C LYS A 502 7.72 -1.29 22.51
N SER A 503 8.94 -1.27 21.99
CA SER A 503 9.70 -2.48 21.66
C SER A 503 10.84 -2.70 22.64
N SER A 504 11.12 -3.96 22.94
CA SER A 504 12.34 -4.38 23.60
C SER A 504 12.89 -5.65 22.97
N VAL A 505 14.21 -5.75 22.84
CA VAL A 505 14.92 -6.96 22.39
C VAL A 505 15.75 -7.48 23.55
N ASN A 506 15.58 -8.74 23.93
CA ASN A 506 16.30 -9.37 25.05
C ASN A 506 16.27 -8.52 26.33
N THR A 507 15.08 -7.98 26.67
CA THR A 507 14.82 -7.05 27.80
C THR A 507 15.31 -5.61 27.64
N HIS A 508 16.14 -5.31 26.63
CA HIS A 508 16.60 -3.95 26.35
C HIS A 508 15.57 -3.18 25.53
N ARG A 509 15.14 -2.02 26.02
CA ARG A 509 14.21 -1.15 25.30
C ARG A 509 14.87 -0.60 24.03
N ILE A 510 14.12 -0.61 22.93
CA ILE A 510 14.53 -0.07 21.64
C ILE A 510 13.69 1.17 21.30
N ASP A 511 14.35 2.31 21.13
CA ASP A 511 13.71 3.58 20.79
C ASP A 511 13.72 3.89 19.28
N GLY A 512 14.45 3.14 18.46
CA GLY A 512 14.46 3.23 17.00
C GLY A 512 13.77 2.06 16.30
N PRO A 513 14.02 1.87 14.99
CA PRO A 513 13.71 0.64 14.29
C PRO A 513 14.28 -0.58 15.01
N VAL A 514 13.47 -1.65 15.10
CA VAL A 514 13.89 -2.90 15.73
C VAL A 514 14.69 -3.73 14.75
N GLU A 515 15.78 -4.30 15.21
CA GLU A 515 16.61 -5.25 14.48
C GLU A 515 16.82 -6.51 15.32
N LEU A 516 16.81 -7.68 14.65
CA LEU A 516 17.06 -8.98 15.26
C LEU A 516 18.28 -9.57 14.58
N ASN A 517 19.44 -9.29 15.15
CA ASN A 517 20.75 -9.57 14.58
C ASN A 517 21.26 -10.95 14.98
N HIS A 518 20.77 -11.50 16.11
CA HIS A 518 21.09 -12.84 16.57
C HIS A 518 19.89 -13.81 16.40
N PRO A 519 20.13 -15.09 16.07
CA PRO A 519 19.08 -16.13 16.04
C PRO A 519 18.29 -16.26 17.35
N ASP A 520 18.90 -15.91 18.48
CA ASP A 520 18.27 -15.96 19.81
C ASP A 520 17.61 -14.64 20.24
N ASP A 521 17.69 -13.57 19.42
CA ASP A 521 17.05 -12.30 19.76
C ASP A 521 15.52 -12.46 19.88
N HIS A 522 14.96 -12.04 21.01
CA HIS A 522 13.54 -12.08 21.26
C HIS A 522 12.95 -10.68 21.31
N TRP A 523 12.14 -10.34 20.30
CA TRP A 523 11.38 -9.10 20.28
C TRP A 523 10.14 -9.23 21.16
N GLN A 524 10.06 -8.40 22.20
CA GLN A 524 8.87 -8.19 23.00
C GLN A 524 8.23 -6.87 22.65
N LEU A 525 6.92 -6.91 22.38
CA LEU A 525 6.15 -5.72 22.04
C LEU A 525 5.11 -5.43 23.12
N LYS A 526 5.08 -4.17 23.57
CA LYS A 526 4.00 -3.61 24.36
C LYS A 526 3.24 -2.59 23.52
N TYR A 527 1.93 -2.54 23.69
CA TYR A 527 1.07 -1.58 23.00
C TYR A 527 0.13 -0.89 23.99
N ARG A 528 -0.34 0.28 23.59
CA ARG A 528 -1.43 1.00 24.24
C ARG A 528 -2.39 1.45 23.15
N LEU A 529 -3.64 1.01 23.24
CA LEU A 529 -4.73 1.45 22.38
C LEU A 529 -5.66 2.30 23.25
N HIS A 530 -5.70 3.59 22.98
CA HIS A 530 -6.45 4.57 23.76
C HIS A 530 -7.61 5.12 22.93
N ASP A 531 -8.84 4.87 23.38
CA ASP A 531 -10.04 5.55 22.88
C ASP A 531 -10.04 6.99 23.41
N ALA A 532 -9.66 7.94 22.55
CA ALA A 532 -9.59 9.33 22.99
C ALA A 532 -11.00 9.91 23.02
N LYS A 533 -11.42 10.32 24.22
CA LYS A 533 -12.68 11.05 24.46
C LYS A 533 -12.53 12.51 24.01
N LEU A 534 -12.22 12.70 22.73
CA LEU A 534 -12.22 14.00 22.08
C LEU A 534 -13.66 14.34 21.68
N ASP A 535 -13.93 15.64 21.55
CA ASP A 535 -15.23 16.10 21.08
C ASP A 535 -15.41 15.76 19.59
N LEU A 536 -16.63 15.43 19.20
CA LEU A 536 -16.93 14.98 17.83
C LEU A 536 -16.45 15.96 16.73
N PRO A 537 -16.61 17.29 16.87
CA PRO A 537 -16.09 18.23 15.86
C PRO A 537 -14.57 18.16 15.68
N GLU A 538 -13.82 17.92 16.77
CA GLU A 538 -12.37 17.76 16.70
C GLU A 538 -12.00 16.46 15.97
N ILE A 539 -12.70 15.36 16.27
CA ILE A 539 -12.48 14.08 15.59
C ILE A 539 -12.76 14.22 14.09
N GLN A 540 -13.88 14.83 13.72
CA GLN A 540 -14.26 15.08 12.33
C GLN A 540 -13.22 15.93 11.59
N GLN A 541 -12.71 16.99 12.22
CA GLN A 541 -11.68 17.83 11.60
C GLN A 541 -10.39 17.04 11.33
N ARG A 542 -9.91 16.27 12.30
CA ARG A 542 -8.70 15.44 12.11
C ARG A 542 -8.91 14.37 11.04
N TYR A 543 -10.10 13.76 11.00
CA TYR A 543 -10.49 12.80 9.96
C TYR A 543 -10.47 13.44 8.57
N LYS A 544 -11.06 14.64 8.42
CA LYS A 544 -11.05 15.42 7.16
C LYS A 544 -9.63 15.67 6.67
N GLU A 545 -8.73 16.08 7.56
CA GLU A 545 -7.32 16.31 7.22
C GLU A 545 -6.60 15.03 6.79
N MET A 546 -6.89 13.90 7.45
CA MET A 546 -6.36 12.58 7.07
C MET A 546 -6.86 12.18 5.67
N ARG A 547 -8.17 12.31 5.38
CA ARG A 547 -8.74 12.03 4.05
C ARG A 547 -8.15 12.95 2.98
N LYS A 548 -7.87 14.23 3.29
CA LYS A 548 -7.18 15.14 2.37
C LYS A 548 -5.77 14.65 2.03
N ARG A 549 -4.99 14.20 3.03
CA ARG A 549 -3.66 13.62 2.79
C ARG A 549 -3.72 12.34 1.97
N GLN A 550 -4.71 11.49 2.22
CA GLN A 550 -4.98 10.29 1.44
C GLN A 550 -5.28 10.64 -0.02
N ALA A 551 -6.19 11.58 -0.28
CA ALA A 551 -6.51 12.04 -1.63
C ALA A 551 -5.27 12.58 -2.35
N ILE A 552 -4.51 13.48 -1.71
CA ILE A 552 -3.26 14.04 -2.26
C ILE A 552 -2.27 12.93 -2.61
N ALA A 553 -2.20 11.87 -1.79
CA ALA A 553 -1.30 10.76 -2.04
C ALA A 553 -1.60 10.03 -3.35
N TYR A 554 -2.88 9.87 -3.67
CA TYR A 554 -3.38 9.19 -4.87
C TYR A 554 -3.54 10.10 -6.11
N CYS A 555 -3.49 11.43 -5.95
CA CYS A 555 -3.48 12.36 -7.07
C CYS A 555 -2.25 12.15 -7.98
N THR A 556 -2.47 11.92 -9.28
CA THR A 556 -1.42 12.06 -10.30
C THR A 556 -1.20 13.53 -10.65
N ALA A 557 0.02 13.87 -11.08
CA ALA A 557 0.34 15.20 -11.57
C ALA A 557 -0.46 15.48 -12.86
N GLY A 558 -1.49 16.31 -12.77
CA GLY A 558 -2.38 16.64 -13.89
C GLY A 558 -3.85 16.30 -13.65
N ALA A 559 -4.15 15.38 -12.73
CA ALA A 559 -5.53 15.12 -12.32
C ALA A 559 -6.06 16.32 -11.52
N ARG A 560 -6.93 17.11 -12.16
CA ARG A 560 -7.77 18.10 -11.48
C ARG A 560 -8.79 17.35 -10.64
N ILE A 561 -8.40 16.84 -9.47
CA ILE A 561 -9.38 16.28 -8.54
C ILE A 561 -10.39 17.40 -8.21
N PRO A 562 -11.68 17.25 -8.55
CA PRO A 562 -12.70 18.26 -8.28
C PRO A 562 -12.72 18.69 -6.81
N PHE A 563 -12.44 17.75 -5.90
CA PHE A 563 -12.21 17.97 -4.47
C PHE A 563 -11.17 19.06 -4.19
N LEU A 564 -9.98 19.02 -4.83
CA LEU A 564 -8.93 20.02 -4.57
C LEU A 564 -9.33 21.43 -5.02
N LYS A 565 -10.24 21.59 -6.00
CA LYS A 565 -10.75 22.91 -6.40
C LYS A 565 -11.54 23.61 -5.29
N GLN A 566 -12.20 22.86 -4.40
CA GLN A 566 -12.96 23.43 -3.29
C GLN A 566 -12.06 23.93 -2.15
N PHE A 567 -10.83 23.40 -2.02
CA PHE A 567 -9.87 23.78 -0.95
C PHE A 567 -8.75 24.72 -1.41
N ILE A 568 -8.68 25.06 -2.71
CA ILE A 568 -7.70 26.01 -3.26
C ILE A 568 -8.27 27.44 -3.27
N ASN A 569 -9.57 27.62 -3.03
CA ASN A 569 -10.26 28.91 -2.98
C ASN A 569 -10.52 29.46 -1.56
N GLU A 570 -9.87 28.90 -0.53
CA GLU A 570 -9.76 29.45 0.83
C GLU A 570 -8.28 29.57 1.22
#